data_AF-A0A7K2U0R0-F1
#
_entry.id   AF-A0A7K2U0R0-F1
#
_cell.length_a   1.000
_cell.length_b   1.000
_cell.length_c   1.000
_cell.angle_alpha   90.00
_cell.angle_beta   90.00
_cell.angle_gamma   90.00
#
_symmetry.space_group_name_H-M   'P 1'
#
loop_
_entity.id
_entity.type
_entity.pdbx_description
1 polymer ?
#
loop_
_entity_poly.entity_id
_entity_poly.type
_entity_poly.pdbx_seq_one_letter_code
_entity_poly.pdbx_strand_id
1 'polypeptide(L)'
;METVPLTPDQLDAQAARLHDTDAWRQIVTGWQDTAAEPVLPDPAPRPVLPEPVLPQPVLPERVPPLRAPGSAAPAEPGERTGPAERTVSAESAGSAADWRGLLSLSVDSLVEESLRALPPSAPRERPLPGRLGALLPDRLHTWRRIGQPDVPPSVHLAHARQILTEWGWQNTPYRLRNARGARCLCGAMLTAHRLGYGSLETVDRAGAWLITELRAQGWTGLIGPWNRQPGRTASDALSLLDATIRRAALAGH
;
A
#
# COMPACT_ATOMS: atom_id res chain seq x y z
N MET A 1 -1.00 -41.01 25.36
CA MET A 1 -2.31 -40.42 25.04
C MET A 1 -2.20 -39.91 23.61
N GLU A 2 -2.61 -40.72 22.64
CA GLU A 2 -2.55 -40.36 21.22
C GLU A 2 -3.52 -39.21 20.94
N THR A 3 -2.98 -38.05 20.55
CA THR A 3 -3.80 -36.94 20.04
C THR A 3 -4.04 -37.19 18.56
N VAL A 4 -5.26 -37.62 18.22
CA VAL A 4 -5.70 -37.77 16.84
C VAL A 4 -5.63 -36.40 16.15
N PRO A 5 -4.97 -36.28 14.98
CA PRO A 5 -4.93 -35.02 14.25
C PRO A 5 -6.33 -34.66 13.76
N LEU A 6 -6.84 -33.51 14.21
CA LEU A 6 -8.14 -32.97 13.79
C LEU A 6 -8.01 -32.32 12.41
N THR A 7 -9.02 -32.48 11.57
CA THR A 7 -9.14 -31.68 10.35
C THR A 7 -9.48 -30.22 10.70
N PRO A 8 -9.21 -29.24 9.81
CA PRO A 8 -9.55 -27.84 10.05
C PRO A 8 -11.02 -27.63 10.44
N ASP A 9 -11.96 -28.23 9.72
CA ASP A 9 -13.40 -28.12 10.04
C ASP A 9 -13.75 -28.70 11.42
N GLN A 10 -13.05 -29.76 11.85
CA GLN A 10 -13.23 -30.36 13.17
C GLN A 10 -12.66 -29.49 14.29
N LEU A 11 -11.54 -28.81 14.02
CA LEU A 11 -10.96 -27.83 14.92
C LEU A 11 -11.87 -26.61 15.06
N ASP A 12 -12.40 -26.08 13.95
CA ASP A 12 -13.33 -24.95 13.96
C ASP A 12 -14.61 -25.29 14.72
N ALA A 13 -15.16 -26.49 14.50
CA ALA A 13 -16.31 -26.96 15.25
C ALA A 13 -16.01 -27.13 16.75
N GLN A 14 -14.78 -27.53 17.13
CA GLN A 14 -14.36 -27.60 18.53
C GLN A 14 -14.15 -26.21 19.15
N ALA A 15 -13.55 -25.28 18.41
CA ALA A 15 -13.33 -23.90 18.84
C ALA A 15 -14.66 -23.17 19.04
N ALA A 16 -15.62 -23.34 18.12
CA ALA A 16 -16.97 -22.81 18.26
C ALA A 16 -17.65 -23.33 19.54
N ARG A 17 -17.55 -24.65 19.80
CA ARG A 17 -18.09 -25.24 21.04
C ARG A 17 -17.39 -24.71 22.29
N LEU A 18 -16.09 -24.44 22.25
CA LEU A 18 -15.36 -23.85 23.37
C LEU A 18 -15.83 -22.41 23.63
N HIS A 19 -15.98 -21.59 22.58
CA HIS A 19 -16.49 -20.23 22.69
C HIS A 19 -17.87 -20.14 23.36
N ASP A 20 -18.72 -21.13 23.14
CA ASP A 20 -20.07 -21.20 23.72
C ASP A 20 -20.09 -21.66 25.18
N THR A 21 -18.95 -22.07 25.76
CA THR A 21 -18.89 -22.56 27.15
C THR A 21 -18.57 -21.47 28.17
N ASP A 22 -19.01 -21.69 29.41
CA ASP A 22 -18.64 -20.86 30.56
C ASP A 22 -17.12 -20.83 30.81
N ALA A 23 -16.40 -21.88 30.40
CA ALA A 23 -14.95 -21.96 30.51
C ALA A 23 -14.25 -20.88 29.67
N TRP A 24 -14.74 -20.60 28.45
CA TRP A 24 -14.20 -19.51 27.64
C TRP A 24 -14.40 -18.16 28.30
N ARG A 25 -15.58 -17.90 28.87
CA ARG A 25 -15.85 -16.68 29.64
C ARG A 25 -14.88 -16.54 30.82
N GLN A 26 -14.64 -17.61 31.57
CA GLN A 26 -13.70 -17.60 32.71
C GLN A 26 -12.26 -17.29 32.27
N ILE A 27 -11.79 -17.88 31.17
CA ILE A 27 -10.46 -17.61 30.60
C ILE A 27 -10.33 -16.13 30.22
N VAL A 28 -11.31 -15.58 29.50
CA VAL A 28 -11.29 -14.17 29.06
C VAL A 28 -11.32 -13.22 30.26
N THR A 29 -12.13 -13.50 31.29
CA THR A 29 -12.19 -12.65 32.48
C THR A 29 -10.94 -12.73 33.35
N GLY A 30 -10.27 -13.89 33.40
CA GLY A 30 -9.04 -14.10 34.17
C GLY A 30 -7.76 -13.68 33.44
N TRP A 31 -7.85 -13.19 32.21
CA TRP A 31 -6.68 -12.78 31.41
C TRP A 31 -5.90 -11.67 32.12
N GLN A 32 -6.58 -10.73 32.78
CA GLN A 32 -5.92 -9.65 33.53
C GLN A 32 -5.05 -10.18 34.68
N ASP A 33 -5.38 -11.35 35.24
CA ASP A 33 -4.64 -11.95 36.37
C ASP A 33 -3.49 -12.86 35.91
N THR A 34 -3.40 -13.19 34.61
CA THR A 34 -2.34 -14.04 34.03
C THR A 34 -1.32 -13.27 33.19
N ALA A 35 -1.56 -11.98 32.93
CA ALA A 35 -0.57 -11.13 32.29
C ALA A 35 0.57 -10.83 33.28
N ALA A 36 1.80 -11.22 32.94
CA ALA A 36 2.98 -10.79 33.69
C ALA A 36 3.05 -9.25 33.67
N GLU A 37 3.30 -8.65 34.83
CA GLU A 37 3.42 -7.20 34.99
C GLU A 37 4.47 -6.66 34.01
N PRO A 38 4.18 -5.62 33.22
CA PRO A 38 5.14 -5.08 32.26
C PRO A 38 6.34 -4.50 33.01
N VAL A 39 7.48 -5.19 32.92
CA VAL A 39 8.75 -4.67 33.39
C VAL A 39 9.15 -3.52 32.47
N LEU A 40 9.00 -2.28 32.94
CA LEU A 40 9.58 -1.12 32.26
C LEU A 40 11.11 -1.30 32.20
N PRO A 41 11.77 -1.11 31.05
CA PRO A 41 13.22 -1.06 31.02
C PRO A 41 13.72 0.09 31.90
N ASP A 42 14.78 -0.20 32.65
CA ASP A 42 15.49 0.74 33.54
C ASP A 42 15.80 2.03 32.76
N PRO A 43 15.51 3.24 33.29
CA PRO A 43 15.81 4.47 32.58
C PRO A 43 17.28 4.52 32.21
N ALA A 44 17.55 4.59 30.90
CA ALA A 44 18.90 4.68 30.36
C ALA A 44 19.72 5.76 31.09
N PRO A 45 21.01 5.50 31.40
CA PRO A 45 21.85 6.50 32.05
C PRO A 45 21.91 7.75 31.18
N ARG A 46 21.66 8.92 31.81
CA ARG A 46 21.71 10.21 31.14
C ARG A 46 23.07 10.39 30.45
N PRO A 47 23.11 10.87 29.19
CA PRO A 47 24.37 11.13 28.53
C PRO A 47 25.11 12.25 29.27
N VAL A 48 26.28 11.94 29.82
CA VAL A 48 27.21 12.92 30.35
C VAL A 48 27.80 13.66 29.15
N LEU A 49 27.45 14.93 28.99
CA LEU A 49 28.08 15.79 27.99
C LEU A 49 29.55 16.01 28.39
N PRO A 50 30.52 15.83 27.48
CA PRO A 50 31.92 16.11 27.78
C PRO A 50 32.14 17.62 28.01
N GLU A 51 32.97 17.95 29.01
CA GLU A 51 33.36 19.33 29.31
C GLU A 51 34.04 20.02 28.12
N PRO A 52 33.86 21.34 27.92
CA PRO A 52 34.43 22.06 26.80
C PRO A 52 35.96 22.14 26.91
N VAL A 53 36.65 21.48 25.97
CA VAL A 53 38.11 21.56 25.80
C VAL A 53 38.48 22.93 25.23
N LEU A 54 39.27 23.71 25.96
CA LEU A 54 39.89 24.94 25.45
C LEU A 54 40.92 24.61 24.36
N PRO A 55 40.96 25.36 23.24
CA PRO A 55 41.82 25.04 22.11
C PRO A 55 43.31 25.28 22.44
N GLN A 56 44.14 24.27 22.16
CA GLN A 56 45.60 24.38 22.22
C GLN A 56 46.18 24.87 20.88
N PRO A 57 47.32 25.59 20.89
CA PRO A 57 47.90 26.22 19.71
C PRO A 57 48.55 25.20 18.75
N VAL A 58 48.38 25.46 17.46
CA VAL A 58 48.85 24.64 16.32
C VAL A 58 50.30 24.97 15.96
N LEU A 59 51.15 23.94 15.79
CA LEU A 59 52.38 23.97 14.98
C LEU A 59 52.59 22.57 14.30
N PRO A 60 53.35 22.49 13.18
CA PRO A 60 52.91 21.78 11.97
C PRO A 60 53.57 20.42 11.65
N GLU A 61 52.99 19.81 10.60
CA GLU A 61 53.13 18.48 9.98
C GLU A 61 54.45 17.69 10.08
N ARG A 62 54.30 16.36 10.19
CA ARG A 62 55.23 15.38 9.63
C ARG A 62 54.52 14.32 8.80
N VAL A 63 55.04 14.19 7.58
CA VAL A 63 54.70 13.32 6.44
C VAL A 63 54.77 11.81 6.78
N PRO A 64 53.91 10.95 6.20
CA PRO A 64 53.91 9.51 6.44
C PRO A 64 54.94 8.76 5.57
N PRO A 65 55.50 7.63 6.02
CA PRO A 65 56.24 6.75 5.12
C PRO A 65 55.31 5.73 4.43
N LEU A 66 55.45 5.68 3.11
CA LEU A 66 55.05 4.61 2.20
C LEU A 66 55.86 3.31 2.43
N ARG A 67 55.21 2.14 2.33
CA ARG A 67 55.75 0.99 1.57
C ARG A 67 54.70 -0.09 1.25
N ALA A 68 54.69 -0.48 -0.02
CA ALA A 68 54.03 -1.65 -0.63
C ALA A 68 55.08 -2.79 -0.85
N PRO A 69 54.91 -3.80 -1.74
CA PRO A 69 53.78 -4.68 -2.13
C PRO A 69 54.16 -6.20 -2.12
N GLY A 70 53.22 -7.08 -2.53
CA GLY A 70 53.47 -8.47 -3.00
C GLY A 70 52.61 -9.52 -2.26
N SER A 71 52.04 -10.57 -2.84
CA SER A 71 52.18 -11.19 -4.16
C SER A 71 50.94 -12.07 -4.46
N ALA A 72 50.89 -12.57 -5.70
CA ALA A 72 49.71 -13.05 -6.45
C ALA A 72 49.22 -14.49 -6.19
N ALA A 73 48.10 -14.81 -6.86
CA ALA A 73 47.22 -15.99 -6.88
C ALA A 73 47.89 -17.34 -7.28
N PRO A 74 47.13 -18.45 -7.38
CA PRO A 74 46.39 -18.75 -8.62
C PRO A 74 44.99 -19.37 -8.43
N ALA A 75 44.27 -19.51 -9.54
CA ALA A 75 42.88 -19.92 -9.67
C ALA A 75 42.69 -21.23 -10.49
N GLU A 76 41.47 -21.79 -10.40
CA GLU A 76 40.72 -22.67 -11.35
C GLU A 76 41.02 -24.19 -11.40
N PRO A 77 40.16 -25.08 -11.99
CA PRO A 77 38.71 -25.05 -12.34
C PRO A 77 37.91 -26.41 -12.17
N GLY A 78 36.59 -26.39 -12.47
CA GLY A 78 35.78 -27.53 -13.01
C GLY A 78 34.76 -28.17 -12.04
N GLU A 79 33.51 -28.60 -12.35
CA GLU A 79 32.80 -28.91 -13.60
C GLU A 79 31.24 -28.99 -13.40
N ARG A 80 30.51 -28.44 -14.39
CA ARG A 80 29.36 -28.96 -15.18
C ARG A 80 28.11 -29.68 -14.59
N THR A 81 26.95 -29.18 -15.09
CA THR A 81 25.70 -29.84 -15.58
C THR A 81 24.81 -30.60 -14.58
N GLY A 82 23.48 -30.55 -14.54
CA GLY A 82 22.37 -30.10 -15.41
C GLY A 82 21.02 -30.47 -14.74
N PRO A 83 19.84 -30.20 -15.33
CA PRO A 83 18.61 -29.82 -14.60
C PRO A 83 17.56 -30.94 -14.43
N ALA A 84 16.71 -30.83 -13.40
CA ALA A 84 15.37 -31.44 -13.36
C ALA A 84 14.47 -30.80 -12.26
N GLU A 85 13.46 -30.09 -12.73
CA GLU A 85 12.08 -30.01 -12.24
C GLU A 85 11.82 -30.32 -10.76
N ARG A 86 11.53 -29.27 -9.97
CA ARG A 86 10.98 -29.41 -8.63
C ARG A 86 9.63 -28.70 -8.52
N THR A 87 8.58 -29.51 -8.64
CA THR A 87 7.34 -29.49 -7.84
C THR A 87 6.66 -28.14 -7.62
N VAL A 88 5.67 -27.84 -8.47
CA VAL A 88 4.66 -26.78 -8.25
C VAL A 88 3.47 -27.30 -7.40
N SER A 89 3.69 -28.30 -6.52
CA SER A 89 2.60 -28.95 -5.75
C SER A 89 2.78 -28.92 -4.24
N ALA A 90 3.77 -28.20 -3.71
CA ALA A 90 4.06 -28.17 -2.26
C ALA A 90 3.60 -26.88 -1.53
N GLU A 91 3.24 -25.81 -2.23
CA GLU A 91 2.99 -24.50 -1.58
C GLU A 91 1.69 -24.42 -0.76
N SER A 92 0.69 -25.28 -1.04
CA SER A 92 -0.60 -25.22 -0.32
C SER A 92 -0.60 -26.01 1.01
N ALA A 93 0.29 -26.99 1.17
CA ALA A 93 0.33 -27.84 2.37
C ALA A 93 1.24 -27.29 3.50
N GLY A 94 2.11 -26.31 3.20
CA GLY A 94 3.05 -25.73 4.18
C GLY A 94 2.41 -24.78 5.20
N SER A 95 1.33 -24.10 4.83
CA SER A 95 0.73 -23.03 5.65
C SER A 95 0.15 -23.52 7.00
N ALA A 96 -0.49 -24.69 7.02
CA ALA A 96 -1.08 -25.24 8.24
C ALA A 96 -0.05 -25.83 9.21
N ALA A 97 1.14 -26.21 8.72
CA ALA A 97 2.25 -26.72 9.53
C ALA A 97 3.16 -25.60 10.07
N ASP A 98 3.14 -24.40 9.47
CA ASP A 98 4.08 -23.32 9.76
C ASP A 98 3.70 -22.42 10.95
N TRP A 99 2.42 -22.29 11.28
CA TRP A 99 2.00 -21.30 12.29
C TRP A 99 2.47 -21.61 13.71
N ARG A 100 2.66 -22.88 14.08
CA ARG A 100 3.22 -23.26 15.38
C ARG A 100 4.70 -22.87 15.49
N GLY A 101 5.41 -22.85 14.37
CA GLY A 101 6.79 -22.34 14.29
C GLY A 101 6.84 -20.85 14.60
N LEU A 102 5.85 -20.08 14.12
CA LEU A 102 5.76 -18.63 14.39
C LEU A 102 5.61 -18.31 15.88
N LEU A 103 4.91 -19.15 16.66
CA LEU A 103 4.77 -18.97 18.11
C LEU A 103 6.09 -19.12 18.89
N SER A 104 7.10 -19.73 18.26
CA SER A 104 8.43 -19.92 18.87
C SER A 104 9.41 -18.80 18.47
N LEU A 105 9.03 -17.91 17.56
CA LEU A 105 9.84 -16.77 17.14
C LEU A 105 9.60 -15.59 18.09
N SER A 106 10.63 -14.76 18.26
CA SER A 106 10.47 -13.50 18.97
C SER A 106 9.56 -12.56 18.17
N VAL A 107 8.84 -11.66 18.87
CA VAL A 107 8.02 -10.63 18.22
C VAL A 107 8.88 -9.79 17.26
N ASP A 108 10.11 -9.45 17.65
CA ASP A 108 11.02 -8.66 16.81
C ASP A 108 11.38 -9.39 15.51
N SER A 109 11.66 -10.70 15.59
CA SER A 109 11.95 -11.52 14.41
C SER A 109 10.73 -11.65 13.49
N LEU A 110 9.52 -11.78 14.06
CA LEU A 110 8.28 -11.80 13.29
C LEU A 110 8.00 -10.45 12.61
N VAL A 111 8.24 -9.35 13.32
CA VAL A 111 8.10 -8.00 12.77
C VAL A 111 9.11 -7.80 11.65
N GLU A 112 10.38 -8.18 11.84
CA GLU A 112 11.41 -8.04 10.82
C GLU A 112 11.11 -8.88 9.57
N GLU A 113 10.71 -10.14 9.75
CA GLU A 113 10.31 -11.02 8.64
C GLU A 113 9.08 -10.45 7.90
N SER A 114 8.08 -9.99 8.64
CA SER A 114 6.89 -9.36 8.06
C SER A 114 7.24 -8.10 7.28
N LEU A 115 8.12 -7.26 7.82
CA LEU A 115 8.60 -6.05 7.13
C LEU A 115 9.43 -6.39 5.89
N ARG A 116 10.19 -7.47 5.91
CA ARG A 116 10.97 -7.96 4.76
C ARG A 116 10.07 -8.59 3.69
N ALA A 117 8.97 -9.22 4.08
CA ALA A 117 7.96 -9.78 3.21
C ALA A 117 6.99 -8.72 2.65
N LEU A 118 7.03 -7.47 3.14
CA LEU A 118 6.27 -6.39 2.53
C LEU A 118 6.74 -6.19 1.08
N PRO A 119 5.81 -6.08 0.12
CA PRO A 119 6.18 -5.73 -1.23
C PRO A 119 6.95 -4.40 -1.23
N PRO A 120 7.89 -4.22 -2.17
CA PRO A 120 8.62 -2.96 -2.27
C PRO A 120 7.64 -1.79 -2.33
N SER A 121 7.93 -0.74 -1.57
CA SER A 121 7.07 0.45 -1.53
C SER A 121 6.81 0.91 -2.95
N ALA A 122 5.53 1.10 -3.29
CA ALA A 122 5.15 1.61 -4.59
C ALA A 122 5.95 2.90 -4.86
N PRO A 123 6.48 3.10 -6.08
CA PRO A 123 7.20 4.31 -6.42
C PRO A 123 6.33 5.51 -6.05
N ARG A 124 6.92 6.48 -5.32
CA ARG A 124 6.20 7.67 -4.85
C ARG A 124 5.41 8.27 -6.02
N GLU A 125 4.09 8.26 -5.89
CA GLU A 125 3.20 8.88 -6.87
C GLU A 125 3.62 10.35 -7.01
N ARG A 126 3.87 10.77 -8.25
CA ARG A 126 4.19 12.18 -8.51
C ARG A 126 2.99 13.01 -8.04
N PRO A 127 3.20 14.04 -7.20
CA PRO A 127 2.10 14.87 -6.74
C PRO A 127 1.43 15.53 -7.96
N LEU A 128 0.11 15.72 -7.85
CA LEU A 128 -0.62 16.44 -8.87
C LEU A 128 -0.03 17.86 -9.00
N PRO A 129 -0.07 18.46 -10.20
CA PRO A 129 0.11 19.89 -10.33
C PRO A 129 -0.79 20.59 -9.30
N GLY A 130 -0.25 21.48 -8.46
CA GLY A 130 -1.05 22.18 -7.43
C GLY A 130 -2.17 23.03 -8.02
N ARG A 131 -2.83 23.88 -7.21
CA ARG A 131 -4.02 24.65 -7.66
C ARG A 131 -3.81 25.51 -8.91
N LEU A 132 -2.61 26.06 -9.12
CA LEU A 132 -2.27 26.76 -10.38
C LEU A 132 -2.26 25.79 -11.58
N GLY A 133 -1.74 24.58 -11.36
CA GLY A 133 -1.81 23.45 -12.29
C GLY A 133 -3.22 23.05 -12.69
N ALA A 134 -4.19 23.17 -11.78
CA ALA A 134 -5.60 22.86 -12.05
C ALA A 134 -6.26 23.81 -13.06
N LEU A 135 -5.78 25.06 -13.12
CA LEU A 135 -6.23 26.12 -14.03
C LEU A 135 -5.62 25.97 -15.43
N LEU A 136 -4.37 25.52 -15.49
CA LEU A 136 -3.64 25.32 -16.74
C LEU A 136 -4.42 24.39 -17.69
N PRO A 137 -4.45 24.67 -19.01
CA PRO A 137 -5.02 23.75 -19.99
C PRO A 137 -4.43 22.34 -19.86
N ASP A 138 -5.27 21.31 -19.82
CA ASP A 138 -4.81 19.94 -19.59
C ASP A 138 -3.78 19.45 -20.64
N ARG A 139 -3.80 20.04 -21.85
CA ARG A 139 -2.82 19.73 -22.91
C ARG A 139 -1.38 20.01 -22.48
N LEU A 140 -1.17 20.99 -21.60
CA LEU A 140 0.15 21.33 -21.07
C LEU A 140 0.70 20.28 -20.10
N HIS A 141 -0.14 19.37 -19.63
CA HIS A 141 0.27 18.27 -18.76
C HIS A 141 0.55 16.97 -19.52
N THR A 142 0.26 16.93 -20.83
CA THR A 142 0.36 15.70 -21.65
C THR A 142 1.76 15.11 -21.69
N TRP A 143 2.82 15.93 -21.54
CA TRP A 143 4.20 15.45 -21.48
C TRP A 143 4.44 14.48 -20.31
N ARG A 144 3.63 14.54 -19.24
CA ARG A 144 3.71 13.63 -18.09
C ARG A 144 3.34 12.18 -18.44
N ARG A 145 2.66 11.96 -19.58
CA ARG A 145 2.32 10.62 -20.08
C ARG A 145 3.53 9.85 -20.61
N ILE A 146 4.56 10.53 -21.12
CA ILE A 146 5.63 9.88 -21.86
C ILE A 146 6.29 8.81 -20.96
N GLY A 147 6.23 7.55 -21.39
CA GLY A 147 6.79 6.40 -20.68
C GLY A 147 5.93 5.80 -19.56
N GLN A 148 4.68 6.24 -19.37
CA GLN A 148 3.78 5.65 -18.36
C GLN A 148 3.05 4.41 -18.90
N PRO A 149 3.01 3.30 -18.13
CA PRO A 149 2.21 2.14 -18.50
C PRO A 149 0.71 2.43 -18.37
N ASP A 150 -0.12 1.61 -19.03
CA ASP A 150 -1.56 1.65 -18.78
C ASP A 150 -1.85 1.14 -17.35
N VAL A 151 -2.94 1.61 -16.75
CA VAL A 151 -3.32 1.28 -15.37
C VAL A 151 -4.71 0.65 -15.34
N PRO A 152 -5.01 -0.19 -14.34
CA PRO A 152 -6.36 -0.74 -14.21
C PRO A 152 -7.39 0.36 -13.89
N PRO A 153 -8.67 0.20 -14.31
CA PRO A 153 -9.77 1.11 -13.98
C PRO A 153 -9.85 1.62 -12.53
N SER A 154 -9.64 0.78 -11.51
CA SER A 154 -9.67 1.20 -10.09
C SER A 154 -8.57 2.21 -9.78
N VAL A 155 -7.36 1.99 -10.27
CA VAL A 155 -6.21 2.91 -10.11
C VAL A 155 -6.48 4.22 -10.85
N HIS A 156 -7.03 4.14 -12.07
CA HIS A 156 -7.45 5.34 -12.80
C HIS A 156 -8.49 6.16 -12.03
N LEU A 157 -9.49 5.50 -11.45
CA LEU A 157 -10.52 6.13 -10.61
C LEU A 157 -9.93 6.71 -9.31
N ALA A 158 -8.91 6.08 -8.72
CA ALA A 158 -8.20 6.62 -7.56
C ALA A 158 -7.49 7.95 -7.89
N HIS A 159 -6.85 8.06 -9.06
CA HIS A 159 -6.30 9.34 -9.51
C HIS A 159 -7.40 10.37 -9.81
N ALA A 160 -8.53 9.96 -10.39
CA ALA A 160 -9.68 10.85 -10.57
C ALA A 160 -10.21 11.37 -9.22
N ARG A 161 -10.25 10.53 -8.19
CA ARG A 161 -10.60 10.92 -6.81
C ARG A 161 -9.62 11.94 -6.25
N GLN A 162 -8.33 11.72 -6.42
CA GLN A 162 -7.29 12.65 -5.96
C GLN A 162 -7.46 14.02 -6.64
N ILE A 163 -7.72 14.04 -7.95
CA ILE A 163 -7.99 15.28 -8.71
C ILE A 163 -9.20 16.02 -8.14
N LEU A 164 -10.31 15.32 -7.86
CA LEU A 164 -11.49 15.98 -7.27
C LEU A 164 -11.21 16.54 -5.87
N THR A 165 -10.37 15.86 -5.10
CA THR A 165 -9.98 16.28 -3.75
C THR A 165 -9.10 17.51 -3.77
N GLU A 166 -8.06 17.52 -4.62
CA GLU A 166 -7.05 18.59 -4.65
C GLU A 166 -7.48 19.80 -5.49
N TRP A 167 -8.12 19.56 -6.64
CA TRP A 167 -8.49 20.60 -7.61
C TRP A 167 -9.93 21.05 -7.48
N GLY A 168 -10.73 20.31 -6.71
CA GLY A 168 -12.11 20.61 -6.42
C GLY A 168 -13.09 19.94 -7.37
N TRP A 169 -14.31 19.76 -6.87
CA TRP A 169 -15.43 19.20 -7.62
C TRP A 169 -16.39 20.29 -8.11
N GLN A 170 -17.07 20.01 -9.23
CA GLN A 170 -18.17 20.82 -9.73
C GLN A 170 -19.34 20.01 -10.26
N ASN A 171 -20.55 20.55 -10.09
CA ASN A 171 -21.78 20.10 -10.76
C ASN A 171 -22.39 21.12 -11.72
N THR A 172 -22.04 22.39 -11.61
CA THR A 172 -22.63 23.47 -12.39
C THR A 172 -21.58 24.52 -12.78
N PRO A 173 -21.64 25.09 -14.00
CA PRO A 173 -22.39 24.63 -15.17
C PRO A 173 -21.86 23.29 -15.72
N TYR A 174 -22.59 22.65 -16.64
CA TYR A 174 -22.18 21.36 -17.22
C TYR A 174 -20.97 21.49 -18.14
N ARG A 175 -19.79 21.47 -17.53
CA ARG A 175 -18.49 21.46 -18.21
C ARG A 175 -17.64 20.37 -17.57
N LEU A 176 -16.61 19.92 -18.30
CA LEU A 176 -15.57 19.07 -17.72
C LEU A 176 -14.77 19.82 -16.65
N ARG A 177 -14.74 21.15 -16.76
CA ARG A 177 -13.95 22.05 -15.92
C ARG A 177 -14.58 23.45 -15.84
N ASN A 178 -14.48 24.13 -14.68
CA ASN A 178 -14.81 25.57 -14.55
C ASN A 178 -13.54 26.44 -14.58
N ALA A 179 -13.76 27.75 -14.52
CA ALA A 179 -12.71 28.76 -14.49
C ALA A 179 -11.76 28.61 -13.30
N ARG A 180 -12.15 27.93 -12.21
CA ARG A 180 -11.30 27.68 -11.03
C ARG A 180 -10.51 26.38 -11.11
N GLY A 181 -10.69 25.59 -12.17
CA GLY A 181 -10.03 24.30 -12.29
C GLY A 181 -10.72 23.18 -11.51
N ALA A 182 -11.94 23.36 -10.99
CA ALA A 182 -12.70 22.24 -10.46
C ALA A 182 -13.18 21.34 -11.60
N ARG A 183 -13.29 20.03 -11.36
CA ARG A 183 -13.70 19.03 -12.37
C ARG A 183 -15.04 18.37 -11.99
N CYS A 184 -15.82 17.98 -12.99
CA CYS A 184 -16.88 16.98 -12.77
C CYS A 184 -16.28 15.56 -12.80
N LEU A 185 -17.04 14.52 -12.48
CA LEU A 185 -16.56 13.12 -12.52
C LEU A 185 -15.88 12.76 -13.86
N CYS A 186 -16.56 13.00 -14.99
CA CYS A 186 -15.99 12.75 -16.32
C CYS A 186 -14.75 13.62 -16.59
N GLY A 187 -14.76 14.86 -16.12
CA GLY A 187 -13.63 15.77 -16.25
C GLY A 187 -12.39 15.26 -15.49
N ALA A 188 -12.58 14.72 -14.29
CA ALA A 188 -11.51 14.18 -13.47
C ALA A 188 -10.86 12.94 -14.13
N MET A 189 -11.66 12.00 -14.65
CA MET A 189 -11.14 10.83 -15.38
C MET A 189 -10.35 11.25 -16.64
N LEU A 190 -10.88 12.17 -17.43
CA LEU A 190 -10.17 12.69 -18.60
C LEU A 190 -8.88 13.44 -18.23
N THR A 191 -8.88 14.17 -17.11
CA THR A 191 -7.68 14.83 -16.59
C THR A 191 -6.66 13.79 -16.10
N ALA A 192 -7.07 12.72 -15.41
CA ALA A 192 -6.18 11.63 -15.00
C ALA A 192 -5.48 11.00 -16.21
N HIS A 193 -6.24 10.70 -17.26
CA HIS A 193 -5.69 10.22 -18.54
C HIS A 193 -4.65 11.20 -19.12
N ARG A 194 -4.94 12.50 -19.15
CA ARG A 194 -4.01 13.52 -19.69
C ARG A 194 -2.76 13.70 -18.84
N LEU A 195 -2.83 13.39 -17.56
CA LEU A 195 -1.67 13.36 -16.66
C LEU A 195 -0.80 12.10 -16.83
N GLY A 196 -1.27 11.12 -17.62
CA GLY A 196 -0.54 9.88 -17.90
C GLY A 196 -1.09 8.66 -17.16
N TYR A 197 -2.16 8.80 -16.38
CA TYR A 197 -2.76 7.70 -15.65
C TYR A 197 -3.80 6.99 -16.52
N GLY A 198 -3.35 6.00 -17.28
CA GLY A 198 -4.20 5.15 -18.10
C GLY A 198 -4.54 5.67 -19.49
N SER A 199 -4.98 4.77 -20.37
CA SER A 199 -5.41 5.03 -21.74
C SER A 199 -6.85 5.57 -21.83
N LEU A 200 -7.31 5.92 -23.04
CA LEU A 200 -8.73 6.27 -23.25
C LEU A 200 -9.63 5.04 -23.04
N GLU A 201 -9.14 3.85 -23.38
CA GLU A 201 -9.85 2.60 -23.11
C GLU A 201 -10.05 2.41 -21.59
N THR A 202 -9.02 2.71 -20.79
CA THR A 202 -9.11 2.71 -19.34
C THR A 202 -10.14 3.72 -18.82
N VAL A 203 -10.24 4.90 -19.43
CA VAL A 203 -11.29 5.89 -19.11
C VAL A 203 -12.68 5.32 -19.38
N ASP A 204 -12.89 4.69 -20.54
CA ASP A 204 -14.18 4.12 -20.91
C ASP A 204 -14.58 2.97 -19.99
N ARG A 205 -13.64 2.08 -19.65
CA ARG A 205 -13.83 0.99 -18.70
C ARG A 205 -14.12 1.51 -17.29
N ALA A 206 -13.40 2.53 -16.82
CA ALA A 206 -13.67 3.20 -15.54
C ALA A 206 -15.06 3.85 -15.53
N GLY A 207 -15.46 4.48 -16.64
CA GLY A 207 -16.81 5.02 -16.84
C GLY A 207 -17.89 3.94 -16.73
N ALA A 208 -17.66 2.76 -17.31
CA ALA A 208 -18.57 1.61 -17.21
C ALA A 208 -18.72 1.13 -15.76
N TRP A 209 -17.65 1.09 -14.97
CA TRP A 209 -17.70 0.78 -13.54
C TRP A 209 -18.53 1.81 -12.75
N LEU A 210 -18.35 3.10 -13.04
CA LEU A 210 -19.17 4.16 -12.43
C LEU A 210 -20.66 4.00 -12.77
N ILE A 211 -20.99 3.67 -14.01
CA ILE A 211 -22.39 3.42 -14.41
C ILE A 211 -22.95 2.19 -13.67
N THR A 212 -22.16 1.13 -13.52
CA THR A 212 -22.55 -0.06 -12.77
C THR A 212 -22.83 0.27 -11.30
N GLU A 213 -21.94 1.03 -10.66
CA GLU A 213 -22.14 1.45 -9.26
C GLU A 213 -23.35 2.37 -9.10
N LEU A 214 -23.56 3.31 -10.03
CA LEU A 214 -24.75 4.16 -10.05
C LEU A 214 -26.04 3.33 -10.15
N ARG A 215 -26.06 2.32 -11.03
CA ARG A 215 -27.21 1.40 -11.14
C ARG A 215 -27.45 0.63 -9.86
N ALA A 216 -26.39 0.17 -9.19
CA ALA A 216 -26.51 -0.51 -7.89
C ALA A 216 -27.09 0.42 -6.81
N GLN A 217 -26.86 1.73 -6.91
CA GLN A 217 -27.46 2.76 -6.04
C GLN A 217 -28.86 3.23 -6.51
N GLY A 218 -29.46 2.56 -7.50
CA GLY A 218 -30.80 2.87 -8.02
C GLY A 218 -30.85 4.01 -9.04
N TRP A 219 -29.71 4.51 -9.51
CA TRP A 219 -29.65 5.52 -10.57
C TRP A 219 -29.58 4.90 -11.96
N THR A 220 -30.55 5.19 -12.81
CA THR A 220 -30.67 4.60 -14.16
C THR A 220 -30.09 5.47 -15.28
N GLY A 221 -29.74 6.73 -14.98
CA GLY A 221 -29.19 7.66 -15.96
C GLY A 221 -27.66 7.54 -16.14
N LEU A 222 -27.11 8.41 -16.99
CA LEU A 222 -25.65 8.53 -17.18
C LEU A 222 -24.98 9.34 -16.04
N ILE A 223 -23.65 9.28 -16.00
CA ILE A 223 -22.80 10.01 -15.03
C ILE A 223 -23.06 11.52 -15.08
N GLY A 224 -23.18 12.10 -16.28
CA GLY A 224 -23.40 13.54 -16.47
C GLY A 224 -24.66 14.07 -15.77
N PRO A 225 -25.85 13.51 -16.07
CA PRO A 225 -27.09 13.80 -15.35
C PRO A 225 -26.99 13.61 -13.82
N TRP A 226 -26.39 12.50 -13.36
CA TRP A 226 -26.19 12.28 -11.91
C TRP A 226 -25.37 13.42 -11.28
N ASN A 227 -24.25 13.77 -11.90
CA ASN A 227 -23.34 14.81 -11.41
C ASN A 227 -24.03 16.18 -11.36
N ARG A 228 -25.08 16.43 -12.14
CA ARG A 228 -25.80 17.72 -12.18
C ARG A 228 -27.04 17.76 -11.30
N GLN A 229 -27.42 16.65 -10.67
CA GLN A 229 -28.63 16.60 -9.87
C GLN A 229 -28.56 17.68 -8.76
N PRO A 230 -29.60 18.53 -8.60
CA PRO A 230 -29.63 19.52 -7.54
C PRO A 230 -29.42 18.88 -6.16
N GLY A 231 -28.68 19.55 -5.29
CA GLY A 231 -28.34 19.05 -3.97
C GLY A 231 -27.14 18.10 -3.91
N ARG A 232 -26.57 17.67 -5.05
CA ARG A 232 -25.32 16.89 -5.05
C ARG A 232 -24.15 17.70 -4.51
N THR A 233 -23.32 17.03 -3.73
CA THR A 233 -22.15 17.59 -3.06
C THR A 233 -20.86 16.95 -3.58
N ALA A 234 -19.73 17.58 -3.26
CA ALA A 234 -18.42 16.99 -3.49
C ALA A 234 -18.26 15.66 -2.73
N SER A 235 -18.83 15.56 -1.52
CA SER A 235 -18.80 14.33 -0.71
C SER A 235 -19.52 13.19 -1.40
N ASP A 236 -20.65 13.46 -2.06
CA ASP A 236 -21.38 12.43 -2.83
C ASP A 236 -20.52 11.90 -3.98
N ALA A 237 -19.86 12.80 -4.73
CA ALA A 237 -19.00 12.42 -5.85
C ALA A 237 -17.79 11.60 -5.39
N LEU A 238 -17.17 12.00 -4.28
CA LEU A 238 -16.07 11.27 -3.66
C LEU A 238 -16.51 9.90 -3.14
N SER A 239 -17.68 9.82 -2.50
CA SER A 239 -18.26 8.56 -2.00
C SER A 239 -18.59 7.58 -3.13
N LEU A 240 -19.13 8.09 -4.25
CA LEU A 240 -19.38 7.31 -5.45
C LEU A 240 -18.07 6.76 -6.03
N LEU A 241 -17.01 7.58 -6.13
CA LEU A 241 -15.70 7.10 -6.57
C LEU A 241 -15.14 6.04 -5.62
N ASP A 242 -15.23 6.24 -4.30
CA ASP A 242 -14.73 5.27 -3.32
C ASP A 242 -15.43 3.92 -3.44
N ALA A 243 -16.76 3.91 -3.58
CA ALA A 243 -17.52 2.69 -3.79
C ALA A 243 -17.14 2.00 -5.11
N THR A 244 -16.98 2.79 -6.19
CA THR A 244 -16.62 2.27 -7.51
C THR A 244 -15.19 1.70 -7.53
N ILE A 245 -14.23 2.41 -6.91
CA ILE A 245 -12.83 1.97 -6.78
C ILE A 245 -12.79 0.62 -6.07
N ARG A 246 -13.47 0.50 -4.91
CA ARG A 246 -13.54 -0.77 -4.18
C ARG A 246 -14.15 -1.88 -5.01
N ARG A 247 -15.27 -1.63 -5.69
CA ARG A 247 -15.94 -2.63 -6.54
C ARG A 247 -15.03 -3.10 -7.67
N ALA A 248 -14.40 -2.18 -8.40
CA ALA A 248 -13.50 -2.51 -9.50
C ALA A 248 -12.28 -3.30 -9.00
N ALA A 249 -11.65 -2.85 -7.91
CA ALA A 249 -10.48 -3.51 -7.33
C ALA A 249 -10.78 -4.94 -6.87
N LEU A 250 -11.92 -5.17 -6.21
CA LEU A 250 -12.37 -6.51 -5.81
C LEU A 250 -12.64 -7.42 -7.02
N ALA A 251 -12.93 -6.85 -8.18
CA ALA A 251 -13.10 -7.58 -9.44
C ALA A 251 -11.79 -7.73 -10.25
N GLY A 252 -10.64 -7.30 -9.72
CA GLY A 252 -9.35 -7.35 -10.42
C GLY A 252 -9.20 -6.29 -11.52
N HIS A 253 -9.93 -5.18 -11.40
CA HIS A 253 -9.95 -4.06 -12.35
C HIS A 253 -9.65 -2.74 -11.68
#